data_AF-A0A182XHA7-F1
#
_entry.id   AF-A0A182XHA7-F1
#
_cell.length_a   1.000
_cell.length_b   1.000
_cell.length_c   1.000
_cell.angle_alpha   90.00
_cell.angle_beta   90.00
_cell.angle_gamma   90.00
#
_symmetry.space_group_name_H-M   'P 1'
#
loop_
_entity.id
_entity.type
_entity.pdbx_description
1 polymer ?
#
loop_
_entity_poly.entity_id
_entity_poly.type
_entity_poly.pdbx_seq_one_letter_code
_entity_poly.pdbx_strand_id
1 'polypeptide(L)'
;MDDDYTSIEDYFSNEVYLTHSSDYEELLSNNSRPELSPRDPTELVLMYAFNAVIVATGIVLNLVLVKGIIGAKSNGALLFVLQIALIDVLTLLTCNWELYYYIRRTWIFSKLHCTLYSGLESFTSVAVVYFIIGLNFHSISSYNLAVELSKNALATPDAESATESLTEENNYEVATDSISQKRSLTIDYRYKKRRISVRLPILLVWFIAASESLPLFLFADIETLNPADSAEQPIKQYCTELTNTVANHNIVSLMVIAIRIILPSVALVITLAQTSG
;
A
#
# COMPACT_ATOMS: atom_id res chain seq x y z
N MET A 1 60.57 -11.58 10.37
CA MET A 1 60.34 -10.38 11.21
C MET A 1 59.11 -9.81 10.55
N ASP A 2 57.97 -10.33 10.97
CA ASP A 2 56.71 -10.21 10.27
C ASP A 2 55.79 -9.46 11.22
N ASP A 3 55.37 -8.28 10.77
CA ASP A 3 54.62 -7.30 11.52
C ASP A 3 53.18 -7.79 11.75
N ASP A 4 52.83 -7.95 13.02
CA ASP A 4 51.52 -8.35 13.52
C ASP A 4 50.64 -7.07 13.66
N TYR A 5 49.94 -6.71 12.59
CA TYR A 5 48.92 -5.66 12.61
C TYR A 5 47.56 -6.29 12.95
N THR A 6 47.32 -6.59 14.23
CA THR A 6 45.96 -6.80 14.73
C THR A 6 45.29 -5.45 14.89
N SER A 7 44.32 -5.16 14.00
CA SER A 7 43.52 -3.94 13.99
C SER A 7 42.72 -3.78 15.28
N ILE A 8 42.75 -2.58 15.85
CA ILE A 8 41.91 -2.14 16.99
C ILE A 8 40.40 -2.29 16.68
N GLU A 9 40.02 -2.36 15.41
CA GLU A 9 38.62 -2.51 14.97
C GLU A 9 38.02 -3.89 15.28
N ASP A 10 38.86 -4.93 15.42
CA ASP A 10 38.39 -6.28 15.78
C ASP A 10 38.07 -6.40 17.29
N TYR A 11 38.75 -5.63 18.14
CA TYR A 11 38.45 -5.58 19.58
C TYR A 11 37.13 -4.87 19.88
N PHE A 12 36.82 -3.79 19.16
CA PHE A 12 35.52 -3.11 19.30
C PHE A 12 34.37 -3.88 18.67
N SER A 13 34.61 -4.71 17.63
CA SER A 13 33.57 -5.58 17.09
C SER A 13 33.22 -6.72 18.04
N ASN A 14 34.18 -7.35 18.73
CA ASN A 14 33.81 -8.48 19.59
C ASN A 14 33.18 -8.08 20.93
N GLU A 15 33.58 -6.98 21.56
CA GLU A 15 32.98 -6.56 22.84
C GLU A 15 31.56 -5.98 22.69
N VAL A 16 31.27 -5.32 21.57
CA VAL A 16 29.93 -4.74 21.30
C VAL A 16 28.90 -5.82 20.95
N TYR A 17 29.32 -6.94 20.34
CA TYR A 17 28.41 -8.07 20.06
C TYR A 17 28.08 -8.90 21.32
N LEU A 18 29.01 -8.99 22.28
CA LEU A 18 28.82 -9.80 23.50
C LEU A 18 28.00 -9.09 24.59
N THR A 19 28.07 -7.77 24.69
CA THR A 19 27.27 -7.03 25.69
C THR A 19 25.84 -6.75 25.24
N HIS A 20 25.56 -6.69 23.94
CA HIS A 20 24.26 -6.22 23.44
C HIS A 20 23.22 -7.34 23.21
N SER A 21 23.64 -8.61 23.12
CA SER A 21 22.72 -9.76 23.12
C SER A 21 21.98 -9.89 24.45
N SER A 22 22.71 -9.70 25.56
CA SER A 22 22.22 -9.88 26.93
C SER A 22 21.03 -8.98 27.27
N ASP A 23 21.11 -7.70 26.93
CA ASP A 23 20.08 -6.72 27.33
C ASP A 23 18.78 -6.84 26.49
N TYR A 24 18.89 -7.31 25.24
CA TYR A 24 17.72 -7.64 24.41
C TYR A 24 17.11 -8.98 24.81
N GLU A 25 17.93 -9.98 25.16
CA GLU A 25 17.47 -11.27 25.69
C GLU A 25 16.78 -11.11 27.05
N GLU A 26 17.23 -10.22 27.93
CA GLU A 26 16.56 -9.93 29.21
C GLU A 26 15.19 -9.25 29.04
N LEU A 27 15.05 -8.33 28.07
CA LEU A 27 13.76 -7.68 27.76
C LEU A 27 12.78 -8.61 27.03
N LEU A 28 13.27 -9.57 26.24
CA LEU A 28 12.47 -10.65 25.65
C LEU A 28 12.11 -11.74 26.66
N SER A 29 12.99 -12.03 27.62
CA SER A 29 12.80 -12.99 28.72
C SER A 29 11.66 -12.57 29.67
N ASN A 30 11.54 -11.28 29.96
CA ASN A 30 10.48 -10.76 30.83
C ASN A 30 9.08 -10.74 30.17
N ASN A 31 9.01 -10.90 28.85
CA ASN A 31 7.78 -11.12 28.10
C ASN A 31 7.68 -12.58 27.66
N SER A 32 7.81 -13.51 28.62
CA SER A 32 7.39 -14.89 28.48
C SER A 32 5.89 -14.93 28.14
N ARG A 33 5.60 -14.73 26.85
CA ARG A 33 4.32 -15.08 26.25
C ARG A 33 4.03 -16.49 26.74
N PRO A 34 2.85 -16.73 27.34
CA PRO A 34 2.53 -18.06 27.84
C PRO A 34 2.79 -19.04 26.70
N GLU A 35 3.67 -20.03 26.95
CA GLU A 35 3.84 -21.17 26.07
C GLU A 35 2.46 -21.77 25.89
N LEU A 36 1.81 -21.43 24.77
CA LEU A 36 0.51 -21.96 24.44
C LEU A 36 0.71 -23.46 24.29
N SER A 37 0.02 -24.22 25.15
CA SER A 37 -0.10 -25.68 25.11
C SER A 37 -0.16 -26.17 23.65
N PRO A 38 0.47 -27.32 23.31
CA PRO A 38 0.43 -27.86 21.94
C PRO A 38 -1.00 -27.83 21.41
N ARG A 39 -1.21 -26.94 20.43
CA ARG A 39 -2.53 -26.61 19.89
C ARG A 39 -3.16 -27.90 19.38
N ASP A 40 -4.40 -28.15 19.78
CA ASP A 40 -5.13 -29.37 19.39
C ASP A 40 -5.07 -29.52 17.85
N PRO A 41 -4.71 -30.70 17.32
CA PRO A 41 -4.67 -30.93 15.87
C PRO A 41 -5.98 -30.54 15.17
N THR A 42 -7.12 -30.65 15.85
CA THR A 42 -8.42 -30.24 15.32
C THR A 42 -8.53 -28.71 15.14
N GLU A 43 -8.03 -27.92 16.10
CA GLU A 43 -7.96 -26.46 15.99
C GLU A 43 -7.03 -26.03 14.85
N LEU A 44 -5.92 -26.75 14.67
CA LEU A 44 -4.96 -26.48 13.61
C LEU A 44 -5.59 -26.67 12.22
N VAL A 45 -6.28 -27.81 12.03
CA VAL A 45 -6.98 -28.14 10.79
C VAL A 45 -8.10 -27.13 10.53
N LEU A 46 -8.84 -26.72 11.56
CA LEU A 46 -9.89 -25.71 11.44
C LEU A 46 -9.34 -24.35 11.01
N MET A 47 -8.21 -23.90 11.58
CA MET A 47 -7.56 -22.64 11.19
C MET A 47 -7.09 -22.67 9.74
N TYR A 48 -6.46 -23.77 9.29
CA TYR A 48 -6.05 -23.92 7.89
C TYR A 48 -7.26 -23.96 6.94
N ALA A 49 -8.30 -24.71 7.29
CA ALA A 49 -9.52 -24.79 6.48
C ALA A 49 -10.21 -23.42 6.37
N PHE A 50 -10.34 -22.71 7.49
CA PHE A 50 -10.93 -21.37 7.53
C PHE A 50 -10.13 -20.38 6.68
N ASN A 51 -8.80 -20.35 6.83
CA ASN A 51 -7.95 -19.49 6.02
C ASN A 51 -8.02 -19.85 4.52
N ALA A 52 -7.98 -21.13 4.17
CA ALA A 52 -8.08 -21.58 2.78
C ALA A 52 -9.41 -21.14 2.14
N VAL A 53 -10.53 -21.21 2.88
CA VAL A 53 -11.83 -20.72 2.41
C VAL A 53 -11.81 -19.20 2.20
N ILE A 54 -11.26 -18.43 3.14
CA ILE A 54 -11.16 -16.96 3.02
C ILE A 54 -10.28 -16.57 1.82
N VAL A 55 -9.09 -17.17 1.70
CA VAL A 55 -8.14 -16.89 0.62
C VAL A 55 -8.75 -17.25 -0.72
N ALA A 56 -9.32 -18.45 -0.87
CA ALA A 56 -9.94 -18.88 -2.12
C ALA A 56 -11.12 -17.96 -2.51
N THR A 57 -12.01 -17.69 -1.56
CA THR A 57 -13.18 -16.83 -1.81
C THR A 57 -12.76 -15.41 -2.16
N GLY A 58 -11.83 -14.84 -1.40
CA GLY A 58 -11.31 -13.49 -1.61
C GLY A 58 -10.60 -13.33 -2.96
N ILE A 59 -9.78 -14.31 -3.37
CA ILE A 59 -9.13 -14.30 -4.69
C ILE A 59 -10.20 -14.37 -5.80
N VAL A 60 -11.17 -15.28 -5.70
CA VAL A 60 -12.23 -15.42 -6.70
C VAL A 60 -13.04 -14.12 -6.84
N LEU A 61 -13.47 -13.53 -5.71
CA LEU A 61 -14.24 -12.28 -5.71
C LEU A 61 -13.45 -11.12 -6.33
N ASN A 62 -12.17 -10.97 -5.97
CA ASN A 62 -11.32 -9.92 -6.54
C ASN A 62 -11.07 -10.11 -8.04
N LEU A 63 -10.86 -11.35 -8.50
CA LEU A 63 -10.70 -11.63 -9.94
C LEU A 63 -11.98 -11.39 -10.73
N VAL A 64 -13.14 -11.74 -10.17
CA VAL A 64 -14.45 -11.43 -10.77
C VAL A 64 -14.64 -9.91 -10.86
N LEU A 65 -14.28 -9.17 -9.82
CA LEU A 65 -14.32 -7.71 -9.80
C LEU A 65 -13.41 -7.09 -10.87
N VAL A 66 -12.16 -7.55 -10.96
CA VAL A 66 -11.20 -7.12 -12.00
C VAL A 66 -11.78 -7.37 -13.39
N LYS A 67 -12.30 -8.55 -13.66
CA LYS A 67 -12.93 -8.90 -14.94
C LYS A 67 -14.13 -8.02 -15.25
N GLY A 68 -14.97 -7.75 -14.25
CA GLY A 68 -16.13 -6.87 -14.38
C GLY A 68 -15.75 -5.43 -14.73
N ILE A 69 -14.69 -4.90 -14.11
CA ILE A 69 -14.21 -3.54 -14.35
C ILE A 69 -13.57 -3.40 -15.74
N ILE A 70 -12.79 -4.39 -16.18
CA ILE A 70 -12.17 -4.39 -17.52
C ILE A 70 -13.23 -4.33 -18.63
N GLY A 71 -14.39 -4.98 -18.43
CA GLY A 71 -15.51 -4.94 -19.35
C GLY A 71 -16.36 -3.66 -19.30
N ALA A 72 -16.16 -2.81 -18.29
CA ALA A 72 -16.93 -1.59 -18.08
C ALA A 72 -16.24 -0.35 -18.69
N LYS A 73 -17.03 0.70 -18.97
CA LYS A 73 -16.47 1.99 -19.40
C LYS A 73 -15.64 2.58 -18.26
N SER A 74 -14.34 2.80 -18.49
CA SER A 74 -13.42 3.22 -17.42
C SER A 74 -13.84 4.56 -16.81
N ASN A 75 -14.21 4.52 -15.52
CA ASN A 75 -14.34 5.69 -14.66
C ASN A 75 -13.10 5.80 -13.75
N GLY A 76 -12.74 7.00 -13.33
CA GLY A 76 -11.58 7.22 -12.47
C GLY A 76 -11.66 6.42 -11.15
N ALA A 77 -12.85 6.37 -10.55
CA ALA A 77 -13.11 5.57 -9.34
C ALA A 77 -12.93 4.06 -9.60
N LEU A 78 -13.37 3.55 -10.76
CA LEU A 78 -13.21 2.14 -11.11
C LEU A 78 -11.74 1.76 -11.30
N LEU A 79 -10.89 2.69 -11.76
CA LEU A 79 -9.46 2.45 -11.86
C LEU A 79 -8.80 2.33 -10.48
N PHE A 80 -9.21 3.12 -9.49
CA PHE A 80 -8.76 2.96 -8.10
C PHE A 80 -9.21 1.61 -7.52
N VAL A 81 -10.48 1.25 -7.70
CA VAL A 81 -11.00 -0.06 -7.25
C VAL A 81 -10.26 -1.22 -7.92
N LEU A 82 -9.89 -1.08 -9.19
CA LEU A 82 -9.08 -2.07 -9.90
C LEU A 82 -7.70 -2.25 -9.26
N GLN A 83 -7.02 -1.16 -8.86
CA GLN A 83 -5.72 -1.27 -8.17
C GLN A 83 -5.88 -1.96 -6.81
N ILE A 84 -6.89 -1.59 -6.04
CA ILE A 84 -7.19 -2.21 -4.73
C ILE A 84 -7.43 -3.71 -4.91
N ALA A 85 -8.24 -4.12 -5.88
CA ALA A 85 -8.52 -5.54 -6.13
C ALA A 85 -7.26 -6.35 -6.47
N LEU A 86 -6.30 -5.76 -7.19
CA LEU A 86 -5.00 -6.41 -7.47
C LEU A 86 -4.17 -6.58 -6.20
N ILE A 87 -4.19 -5.59 -5.32
CA ILE A 87 -3.44 -5.61 -4.06
C ILE A 87 -4.08 -6.55 -3.06
N ASP A 88 -5.41 -6.65 -3.03
CA ASP A 88 -6.11 -7.61 -2.20
C ASP A 88 -5.72 -9.05 -2.57
N VAL A 89 -5.58 -9.36 -3.86
CA VAL A 89 -5.06 -10.67 -4.30
C VAL A 89 -3.63 -10.89 -3.79
N LEU A 90 -2.75 -9.90 -3.92
CA LEU A 90 -1.37 -9.98 -3.41
C LEU A 90 -1.34 -10.21 -1.89
N THR A 91 -2.19 -9.50 -1.14
CA THR A 91 -2.33 -9.61 0.32
C THR A 91 -2.84 -10.99 0.74
N LEU A 92 -3.80 -11.54 0.02
CA LEU A 92 -4.32 -12.88 0.29
C LEU A 92 -3.27 -13.96 0.01
N LEU A 93 -2.37 -13.74 -0.95
CA LEU A 93 -1.25 -14.64 -1.21
C LEU A 93 -0.23 -14.59 -0.06
N THR A 94 0.15 -13.40 0.40
CA THR A 94 1.10 -13.22 1.53
C THR A 94 0.56 -13.75 2.86
N CYS A 95 -0.75 -13.67 3.08
CA CYS A 95 -1.42 -14.20 4.27
C CYS A 95 -1.16 -15.70 4.51
N ASN A 96 -0.90 -16.49 3.47
CA ASN A 96 -0.55 -17.91 3.62
C ASN A 96 0.79 -18.09 4.37
N TRP A 97 1.78 -17.25 4.07
CA TRP A 97 3.07 -17.28 4.77
C TRP A 97 2.93 -16.82 6.22
N GLU A 98 2.12 -15.78 6.45
CA GLU A 98 1.83 -15.28 7.80
C GLU A 98 1.13 -16.32 8.66
N LEU A 99 0.10 -17.00 8.14
CA LEU A 99 -0.59 -18.06 8.87
C LEU A 99 0.37 -19.19 9.23
N TYR A 100 1.20 -19.60 8.26
CA TYR A 100 2.17 -20.66 8.48
C TYR A 100 3.15 -20.29 9.61
N TYR A 101 3.70 -19.07 9.55
CA TYR A 101 4.61 -18.55 10.56
C TYR A 101 3.94 -18.40 11.93
N TYR A 102 2.70 -17.90 11.98
CA TYR A 102 1.90 -17.77 13.20
C TYR A 102 1.64 -19.13 13.86
N ILE A 103 1.33 -20.15 13.07
CA ILE A 103 1.06 -21.51 13.56
C ILE A 103 2.34 -22.19 14.04
N ARG A 104 3.41 -22.16 13.23
CA ARG A 104 4.64 -22.91 13.53
C ARG A 104 5.58 -22.18 14.49
N ARG A 105 5.38 -20.88 14.72
CA ARG A 105 6.23 -20.03 15.57
C ARG A 105 7.71 -20.05 15.19
N THR A 106 8.01 -20.46 13.96
CA THR A 106 9.35 -20.48 13.38
C THR A 106 9.19 -20.29 11.88
N TRP A 107 10.13 -19.55 11.31
CA TRP A 107 10.32 -19.48 9.87
C TRP A 107 11.00 -20.77 9.39
N ILE A 108 10.51 -21.36 8.31
CA ILE A 108 11.16 -22.55 7.70
C ILE A 108 11.48 -22.34 6.22
N PHE A 109 10.98 -21.25 5.64
CA PHE A 109 11.13 -20.99 4.22
C PHE A 109 12.51 -20.40 3.94
N SER A 110 12.95 -20.46 2.69
CA SER A 110 14.26 -19.90 2.32
C SER A 110 14.33 -18.39 2.55
N LYS A 111 15.56 -17.85 2.58
CA LYS A 111 15.82 -16.41 2.68
C LYS A 111 15.04 -15.60 1.64
N LEU A 112 14.94 -16.09 0.41
CA LEU A 112 14.14 -15.46 -0.65
C LEU A 112 12.66 -15.29 -0.27
N HIS A 113 12.07 -16.27 0.41
CA HIS A 113 10.68 -16.16 0.86
C HIS A 113 10.54 -15.16 2.01
N CYS A 114 11.55 -15.06 2.89
CA CYS A 114 11.55 -14.05 3.96
C CYS A 114 11.60 -12.63 3.38
N THR A 115 12.50 -12.38 2.42
CA THR A 115 12.59 -11.08 1.74
C THR A 115 11.32 -10.74 0.97
N LEU A 116 10.73 -11.72 0.28
CA LEU A 116 9.47 -11.53 -0.45
C LEU A 116 8.29 -11.28 0.49
N TYR A 117 8.18 -12.04 1.58
CA TYR A 117 7.13 -11.87 2.57
C TYR A 117 7.19 -10.48 3.21
N SER A 118 8.34 -10.10 3.78
CA SER A 118 8.51 -8.83 4.48
C SER A 118 8.28 -7.62 3.55
N GLY A 119 8.86 -7.66 2.35
CA GLY A 119 8.68 -6.60 1.36
C GLY A 119 7.24 -6.52 0.83
N LEU A 120 6.60 -7.66 0.51
CA LEU A 120 5.22 -7.66 0.00
C LEU A 120 4.21 -7.25 1.07
N GLU A 121 4.36 -7.70 2.31
CA GLU A 121 3.48 -7.31 3.43
C GLU A 121 3.46 -5.78 3.61
N SER A 122 4.64 -5.18 3.66
CA SER A 122 4.83 -3.73 3.69
C SER A 122 4.23 -3.04 2.47
N PHE A 123 4.59 -3.51 1.29
CA PHE A 123 4.12 -2.97 0.01
C PHE A 123 2.60 -2.95 -0.07
N THR A 124 1.94 -4.08 0.21
CA THR A 124 0.48 -4.21 0.12
C THR A 124 -0.21 -3.36 1.17
N SER A 125 0.33 -3.30 2.40
CA SER A 125 -0.22 -2.48 3.49
C SER A 125 -0.26 -1.00 3.13
N VAL A 126 0.86 -0.44 2.64
CA VAL A 126 0.92 0.96 2.20
C VAL A 126 0.02 1.19 0.99
N ALA A 127 0.11 0.33 -0.02
CA ALA A 127 -0.62 0.51 -1.26
C ALA A 127 -2.15 0.56 -1.03
N VAL A 128 -2.73 -0.39 -0.27
CA VAL A 128 -4.17 -0.39 0.03
C VAL A 128 -4.61 0.93 0.66
N VAL A 129 -3.92 1.38 1.71
CA VAL A 129 -4.28 2.58 2.46
C VAL A 129 -4.28 3.82 1.56
N TYR A 130 -3.21 4.00 0.78
CA TYR A 130 -3.10 5.16 -0.12
C TYR A 130 -4.06 5.09 -1.31
N PHE A 131 -4.38 3.90 -1.83
CA PHE A 131 -5.42 3.77 -2.85
C PHE A 131 -6.82 4.07 -2.30
N ILE A 132 -7.12 3.68 -1.06
CA ILE A 132 -8.38 4.05 -0.39
C ILE A 132 -8.46 5.58 -0.25
N ILE A 133 -7.38 6.22 0.21
CA ILE A 133 -7.33 7.70 0.31
C ILE A 133 -7.54 8.35 -1.06
N GLY A 134 -6.85 7.85 -2.09
CA GLY A 134 -7.00 8.34 -3.47
C GLY A 134 -8.43 8.19 -4.00
N LEU A 135 -9.09 7.06 -3.70
CA LEU A 135 -10.49 6.82 -4.04
C LEU A 135 -11.43 7.81 -3.34
N ASN A 136 -11.21 8.09 -2.05
CA ASN A 136 -11.99 9.06 -1.28
C ASN A 136 -11.84 10.48 -1.85
N PHE A 137 -10.61 10.93 -2.10
CA PHE A 137 -10.36 12.23 -2.73
C PHE A 137 -10.97 12.33 -4.12
N HIS A 138 -10.86 11.28 -4.94
CA HIS A 138 -11.49 11.26 -6.26
C HIS A 138 -13.01 11.35 -6.16
N SER A 139 -13.62 10.68 -5.18
CA SER A 139 -15.07 10.72 -4.95
C SER A 139 -15.53 12.11 -4.54
N ILE A 140 -14.84 12.76 -3.59
CA ILE A 140 -15.11 14.14 -3.18
C ILE A 140 -14.94 15.11 -4.35
N SER A 141 -13.82 15.00 -5.08
CA SER A 141 -13.54 15.87 -6.23
C SER A 141 -14.59 15.70 -7.35
N SER A 142 -15.02 14.46 -7.61
CA SER A 142 -16.09 14.17 -8.57
C SER A 142 -17.43 14.73 -8.12
N TYR A 143 -17.75 14.64 -6.82
CA TYR A 143 -18.96 15.23 -6.24
C TYR A 143 -18.97 16.75 -6.34
N ASN A 144 -17.88 17.42 -5.92
CA ASN A 144 -17.75 18.86 -5.99
C ASN A 144 -17.86 19.38 -7.43
N LEU A 145 -17.25 18.67 -8.39
CA LEU A 145 -17.37 18.97 -9.80
C LEU A 145 -18.82 18.81 -10.30
N ALA A 146 -19.52 17.76 -9.87
CA ALA A 146 -20.93 17.57 -10.23
C ALA A 146 -21.83 18.69 -9.66
N VAL A 147 -21.57 19.14 -8.44
CA VAL A 147 -22.27 20.27 -7.80
C VAL A 147 -21.97 21.60 -8.51
N GLU A 148 -20.71 21.87 -8.88
CA GLU A 148 -20.33 23.05 -9.67
C GLU A 148 -21.05 23.05 -11.03
N LEU A 149 -21.08 21.90 -11.70
CA LEU A 149 -21.77 21.75 -12.98
C LEU A 149 -23.29 21.96 -12.84
N SER A 150 -23.92 21.45 -11.78
CA SER A 150 -25.35 21.68 -11.55
C SER A 150 -25.64 23.15 -11.23
N LYS A 151 -24.82 23.80 -10.40
CA LYS A 151 -24.97 25.24 -10.09
C LYS A 151 -24.83 26.09 -11.34
N ASN A 152 -23.85 25.82 -12.20
CA ASN A 152 -23.66 26.56 -13.45
C ASN A 152 -24.79 26.30 -14.45
N ALA A 153 -25.37 25.10 -14.48
CA ALA A 153 -26.54 24.80 -15.30
C ALA A 153 -27.80 25.54 -14.81
N LEU A 154 -27.99 25.66 -13.48
CA LEU A 154 -29.09 26.42 -12.88
C LEU A 154 -28.88 27.94 -12.91
N ALA A 155 -27.64 28.43 -12.97
CA ALA A 155 -27.30 29.84 -13.14
C ALA A 155 -27.42 30.33 -14.59
N THR A 156 -27.64 29.41 -15.55
CA THR A 156 -27.95 29.73 -16.94
C THR A 156 -29.38 29.33 -17.35
N PRO A 157 -30.47 29.84 -16.72
CA PRO A 157 -31.81 29.60 -17.25
C PRO A 157 -32.16 30.52 -18.43
N ASP A 158 -31.69 31.78 -18.48
CA ASP A 158 -32.25 32.79 -19.41
C ASP A 158 -31.26 33.91 -19.84
N ALA A 159 -30.07 33.58 -20.34
CA ALA A 159 -29.15 34.58 -20.91
C ALA A 159 -28.77 34.33 -22.39
N GLU A 160 -29.46 33.41 -23.09
CA GLU A 160 -29.35 33.23 -24.54
C GLU A 160 -30.45 33.99 -25.32
N SER A 161 -30.94 35.11 -24.78
CA SER A 161 -31.73 36.09 -25.57
C SER A 161 -31.24 37.51 -25.31
N ALA A 162 -30.06 37.79 -25.87
CA ALA A 162 -29.43 39.10 -25.96
C ALA A 162 -28.81 39.62 -24.65
N THR A 163 -27.52 39.33 -24.43
CA THR A 163 -26.47 40.31 -24.11
C THR A 163 -25.25 39.59 -23.54
N GLU A 164 -24.37 39.13 -24.42
CA GLU A 164 -22.92 39.14 -24.17
C GLU A 164 -22.21 38.95 -25.52
N SER A 165 -22.45 39.94 -26.39
CA SER A 165 -21.46 40.32 -27.38
C SER A 165 -20.19 40.75 -26.65
N LEU A 166 -19.04 40.40 -27.22
CA LEU A 166 -17.71 40.91 -26.87
C LEU A 166 -17.01 40.16 -25.73
N THR A 167 -16.51 38.96 -25.99
CA THR A 167 -15.06 38.70 -25.92
C THR A 167 -14.71 37.30 -26.45
N GLU A 168 -13.94 37.31 -27.55
CA GLU A 168 -12.99 36.26 -27.92
C GLU A 168 -13.54 34.88 -28.38
N GLU A 169 -14.42 34.88 -29.40
CA GLU A 169 -14.63 33.69 -30.25
C GLU A 169 -13.49 33.52 -31.25
N ASN A 170 -12.53 32.64 -30.95
CA ASN A 170 -11.71 32.00 -31.98
C ASN A 170 -12.54 30.95 -32.73
N ASN A 171 -13.48 31.42 -33.56
CA ASN A 171 -14.22 30.60 -34.52
C ASN A 171 -13.31 30.33 -35.73
N TYR A 172 -12.73 29.12 -35.81
CA TYR A 172 -12.06 28.67 -37.02
C TYR A 172 -13.13 28.27 -38.06
N GLU A 173 -13.41 29.15 -39.00
CA GLU A 173 -14.23 28.84 -40.17
C GLU A 173 -13.42 27.95 -41.13
N VAL A 174 -13.71 26.66 -41.14
CA VAL A 174 -13.19 25.74 -42.18
C VAL A 174 -14.14 25.81 -43.38
N ALA A 175 -13.79 26.63 -44.37
CA ALA A 175 -14.47 26.64 -45.67
C ALA A 175 -14.14 25.33 -46.41
N THR A 176 -15.14 24.45 -46.52
CA THR A 176 -15.10 23.36 -47.51
C THR A 176 -15.94 23.79 -48.70
N ASP A 177 -15.27 24.05 -49.83
CA ASP A 177 -15.91 24.36 -51.10
C ASP A 177 -16.62 23.12 -51.64
N SER A 178 -17.85 22.91 -51.20
CA SER A 178 -18.99 22.40 -51.98
C SER A 178 -20.06 21.93 -51.02
N ILE A 179 -21.27 22.47 -51.20
CA ILE A 179 -22.51 22.16 -50.48
C ILE A 179 -22.71 22.98 -49.20
N SER A 180 -23.56 24.00 -49.37
CA SER A 180 -24.28 24.82 -48.41
C SER A 180 -24.75 24.09 -47.13
N GLN A 181 -23.84 23.79 -46.22
CA GLN A 181 -24.18 23.53 -44.83
C GLN A 181 -23.09 24.13 -43.95
N LYS A 182 -23.23 25.44 -43.69
CA LYS A 182 -22.47 26.16 -42.66
C LYS A 182 -22.84 25.57 -41.30
N ARG A 183 -22.20 24.46 -40.93
CA ARG A 183 -22.27 23.91 -39.59
C ARG A 183 -21.18 24.61 -38.78
N SER A 184 -21.53 25.69 -38.08
CA SER A 184 -20.64 26.25 -37.06
C SER A 184 -20.36 25.13 -36.06
N LEU A 185 -19.11 24.68 -36.03
CA LEU A 185 -18.67 23.66 -35.09
C LEU A 185 -18.27 24.41 -33.82
N THR A 186 -19.27 24.78 -33.03
CA THR A 186 -19.04 25.28 -31.67
C THR A 186 -18.47 24.13 -30.86
N ILE A 187 -17.15 24.15 -30.66
CA ILE A 187 -16.45 23.25 -29.76
C ILE A 187 -16.90 23.63 -28.35
N ASP A 188 -17.89 22.91 -27.83
CA ASP A 188 -18.36 23.12 -26.45
C ASP A 188 -17.30 22.62 -25.46
N TYR A 189 -16.47 23.55 -24.98
CA TYR A 189 -15.42 23.29 -24.02
C TYR A 189 -15.96 22.82 -22.65
N ARG A 190 -17.28 22.93 -22.34
CA ARG A 190 -17.88 22.36 -21.10
C ARG A 190 -17.68 20.85 -21.01
N TYR A 191 -17.63 20.15 -22.15
CA TYR A 191 -17.47 18.69 -22.15
C TYR A 191 -16.06 18.22 -21.76
N LYS A 192 -15.03 19.05 -21.92
CA LYS A 192 -13.64 18.68 -21.62
C LYS A 192 -13.35 18.61 -20.11
N LYS A 193 -14.12 19.33 -19.28
CA LYS A 193 -13.94 19.40 -17.81
C LYS A 193 -14.61 18.24 -17.04
N ARG A 194 -15.27 17.28 -17.71
CA ARG A 194 -16.07 16.21 -17.05
C ARG A 194 -15.29 15.03 -16.48
N ARG A 195 -13.98 14.90 -16.72
CA ARG A 195 -13.19 13.74 -16.25
C ARG A 195 -11.93 14.19 -15.54
N ILE A 196 -11.81 13.82 -14.27
CA ILE A 196 -10.60 13.99 -13.48
C ILE A 196 -9.62 12.88 -13.88
N SER A 197 -8.40 13.26 -14.26
CA SER A 197 -7.36 12.28 -14.60
C SER A 197 -6.85 11.60 -13.32
N VAL A 198 -6.97 10.28 -13.25
CA VAL A 198 -6.54 9.49 -12.08
C VAL A 198 -5.21 8.75 -12.30
N ARG A 199 -4.64 8.80 -13.51
CA ARG A 199 -3.41 8.04 -13.84
C ARG A 199 -2.22 8.49 -13.01
N LEU A 200 -2.02 9.80 -12.87
CA LEU A 200 -0.91 10.35 -12.11
C LEU A 200 -1.03 10.03 -10.60
N PRO A 201 -2.19 10.25 -9.94
CA PRO A 201 -2.38 9.80 -8.56
C PRO A 201 -2.11 8.31 -8.37
N ILE A 202 -2.58 7.45 -9.28
CA ILE A 202 -2.35 6.00 -9.19
C ILE A 202 -0.84 5.67 -9.26
N LEU A 203 -0.12 6.25 -10.22
CA LEU A 203 1.33 6.03 -10.34
C LEU A 203 2.10 6.53 -9.11
N LEU A 204 1.67 7.65 -8.52
CA LEU A 204 2.26 8.19 -7.31
C LEU A 204 2.06 7.24 -6.12
N VAL A 205 0.89 6.64 -5.97
CA VAL A 205 0.65 5.64 -4.92
C VAL A 205 1.56 4.42 -5.10
N TRP A 206 1.69 3.90 -6.32
CA TRP A 206 2.62 2.80 -6.62
C TRP A 206 4.06 3.17 -6.27
N PHE A 207 4.49 4.40 -6.60
CA PHE A 207 5.83 4.88 -6.29
C PHE A 207 6.07 4.96 -4.78
N ILE A 208 5.13 5.53 -4.02
CA ILE A 208 5.23 5.60 -2.55
C ILE A 208 5.34 4.20 -1.94
N ALA A 209 4.42 3.29 -2.31
CA ALA A 209 4.42 1.93 -1.79
C ALA A 209 5.71 1.16 -2.13
N ALA A 210 6.22 1.30 -3.36
CA ALA A 210 7.49 0.69 -3.75
C ALA A 210 8.68 1.31 -3.02
N SER A 211 8.68 2.63 -2.82
CA SER A 211 9.77 3.33 -2.14
C SER A 211 9.88 2.97 -0.66
N GLU A 212 8.74 2.79 0.02
CA GLU A 212 8.69 2.47 1.45
C GLU A 212 9.04 1.00 1.73
N SER A 213 8.65 0.09 0.84
CA SER A 213 8.94 -1.35 0.97
C SER A 213 10.34 -1.75 0.52
N LEU A 214 11.05 -0.88 -0.21
CA LEU A 214 12.38 -1.17 -0.75
C LEU A 214 13.40 -1.60 0.32
N PRO A 215 13.52 -0.92 1.48
CA PRO A 215 14.46 -1.34 2.53
C PRO A 215 14.17 -2.76 3.02
N LEU A 216 12.89 -3.14 3.15
CA LEU A 216 12.50 -4.47 3.62
C LEU A 216 12.81 -5.57 2.59
N PHE A 217 12.70 -5.27 1.29
CA PHE A 217 13.18 -6.20 0.26
C PHE A 217 14.70 -6.42 0.29
N LEU A 218 15.47 -5.43 0.75
CA LEU A 218 16.93 -5.45 0.74
C LEU A 218 17.54 -5.98 2.05
N PHE A 219 16.92 -5.67 3.19
CA PHE A 219 17.51 -5.90 4.51
C PHE A 219 16.79 -6.96 5.35
N ALA A 220 15.72 -7.58 4.84
CA ALA A 220 15.12 -8.74 5.52
C ALA A 220 16.05 -9.96 5.45
N ASP A 221 16.27 -10.60 6.59
CA ASP A 221 17.05 -11.82 6.70
C ASP A 221 16.47 -12.78 7.75
N ILE A 222 17.03 -13.99 7.79
CA ILE A 222 16.66 -15.01 8.76
C ILE A 222 17.65 -14.98 9.93
N GLU A 223 17.16 -14.67 11.12
CA GLU A 223 17.91 -14.81 12.36
C GLU A 223 17.61 -16.15 13.04
N THR A 224 18.66 -16.84 13.47
CA THR A 224 18.56 -18.11 14.19
C THR A 224 18.80 -17.87 15.68
N LEU A 225 17.78 -18.11 16.51
CA LEU A 225 17.92 -18.04 17.95
C LEU A 225 18.31 -19.43 18.47
N ASN A 226 19.56 -19.60 18.88
CA ASN A 226 20.02 -20.79 19.58
C ASN A 226 19.75 -20.60 21.08
N PRO A 227 18.85 -21.37 21.71
CA PRO A 227 18.67 -21.29 23.15
C PRO A 227 19.95 -21.78 23.83
N ALA A 228 20.68 -20.85 24.46
CA ALA A 228 22.00 -21.11 25.05
C ALA A 228 22.01 -22.18 26.16
N ASP A 229 20.85 -22.52 26.74
CA ASP A 229 20.75 -23.36 27.95
C ASP A 229 19.90 -24.63 27.83
N SER A 230 19.53 -25.08 26.62
CA SER A 230 18.87 -26.41 26.52
C SER A 230 19.20 -27.14 25.22
N ALA A 231 20.01 -28.19 25.35
CA ALA A 231 20.38 -29.12 24.27
C ALA A 231 19.19 -29.91 23.67
N GLU A 232 17.95 -29.60 24.05
CA GLU A 232 16.73 -30.32 23.66
C GLU A 232 15.70 -29.43 22.94
N GLN A 233 15.90 -28.11 22.85
CA GLN A 233 14.95 -27.25 22.12
C GLN A 233 15.29 -27.14 20.62
N PRO A 234 14.29 -27.24 19.73
CA PRO A 234 14.51 -27.06 18.30
C PRO A 234 14.95 -25.63 18.00
N ILE A 235 15.93 -25.49 17.10
CA ILE A 235 16.44 -24.20 16.60
C ILE A 235 15.25 -23.39 16.06
N LYS A 236 15.02 -22.20 16.62
CA LYS A 236 13.97 -21.28 16.17
C LYS A 236 14.57 -20.28 15.20
N GLN A 237 13.91 -20.07 14.08
CA GLN A 237 14.31 -19.10 13.07
C GLN A 237 13.23 -18.02 12.93
N TYR A 238 13.64 -16.77 12.80
CA TYR A 238 12.74 -15.63 12.64
C TYR A 238 13.12 -14.85 11.39
N CYS A 239 12.12 -14.38 10.65
CA CYS A 239 12.32 -13.43 9.56
C CYS A 239 12.28 -12.02 10.16
N THR A 240 13.38 -11.30 10.10
CA THR A 240 13.52 -9.96 10.72
C THR A 240 14.34 -9.02 9.85
N GLU A 241 14.22 -7.72 10.11
CA GLU A 241 15.00 -6.68 9.45
C GLU A 241 16.36 -6.53 10.13
N LEU A 242 17.45 -6.65 9.36
CA LEU A 242 18.80 -6.51 9.87
C LEU A 242 19.16 -5.01 10.05
N THR A 243 18.77 -4.43 11.18
CA THR A 243 19.12 -3.03 11.50
C THR A 243 20.46 -2.96 12.21
N ASN A 244 21.48 -2.36 11.57
CA ASN A 244 22.85 -2.26 12.11
C ASN A 244 22.98 -1.50 13.45
N THR A 245 22.04 -0.60 13.79
CA THR A 245 22.08 0.18 15.05
C THR A 245 20.67 0.51 15.56
N VAL A 246 20.52 0.64 16.88
CA VAL A 246 19.25 1.02 17.55
C VAL A 246 18.73 2.38 17.08
N ALA A 247 19.63 3.32 16.79
CA ALA A 247 19.27 4.62 16.24
C ALA A 247 18.66 4.50 14.84
N ASN A 248 19.25 3.66 13.97
CA ASN A 248 18.70 3.41 12.64
C ASN A 248 17.35 2.69 12.71
N HIS A 249 17.22 1.71 13.60
CA HIS A 249 15.95 1.02 13.85
C HIS A 249 14.84 1.99 14.27
N ASN A 250 15.12 2.89 15.22
CA ASN A 250 14.13 3.87 15.69
C ASN A 250 13.72 4.86 14.59
N ILE A 251 14.67 5.30 13.75
CA ILE A 251 14.37 6.22 12.64
C ILE A 251 13.53 5.52 11.56
N VAL A 252 13.89 4.30 11.17
CA VAL A 252 13.13 3.51 10.19
C VAL A 252 11.73 3.22 10.72
N SER A 253 11.61 2.77 11.96
CA SER A 253 10.33 2.50 12.62
C SER A 253 9.44 3.75 12.68
N LEU A 254 9.99 4.91 13.05
CA LEU A 254 9.24 6.17 13.07
C LEU A 254 8.78 6.58 11.67
N MET A 255 9.66 6.46 10.66
CA MET A 255 9.31 6.75 9.26
C MET A 255 8.15 5.86 8.79
N VAL A 256 8.23 4.55 9.06
CA VAL A 256 7.20 3.57 8.73
C VAL A 256 5.87 3.93 9.41
N ILE A 257 5.89 4.25 10.71
CA ILE A 257 4.68 4.68 11.44
C ILE A 257 4.10 5.97 10.86
N ALA A 258 4.94 6.96 10.54
CA ALA A 258 4.49 8.23 10.00
C ALA A 258 3.80 8.06 8.64
N ILE A 259 4.39 7.26 7.74
CA ILE A 259 3.87 7.00 6.39
C ILE A 259 2.65 6.09 6.43
N ARG A 260 2.61 5.07 7.29
CA ARG A 260 1.50 4.09 7.33
C ARG A 260 0.30 4.52 8.16
N ILE A 261 0.52 5.29 9.22
CA ILE A 261 -0.52 5.59 10.21
C ILE A 261 -0.83 7.08 10.24
N ILE A 262 0.17 7.92 10.50
CA ILE A 262 -0.07 9.34 10.80
C ILE A 262 -0.61 10.07 9.56
N LEU A 263 0.11 9.99 8.44
CA LEU A 263 -0.25 10.71 7.22
C LEU A 263 -1.59 10.22 6.65
N PRO A 264 -1.86 8.91 6.55
CA PRO A 264 -3.17 8.38 6.19
C PRO A 264 -4.31 8.82 7.10
N SER A 265 -4.12 8.77 8.41
CA SER A 265 -5.16 9.14 9.38
C SER A 265 -5.50 10.63 9.27
N VAL A 266 -4.50 11.49 9.13
CA VAL A 266 -4.70 12.93 8.93
C VAL A 266 -5.43 13.18 7.60
N ALA A 267 -5.03 12.52 6.51
CA ALA A 267 -5.70 12.64 5.23
C ALA A 267 -7.18 12.22 5.31
N LEU A 268 -7.48 11.10 5.99
CA LEU A 268 -8.84 10.62 6.18
C LEU A 268 -9.69 11.58 7.02
N VAL A 269 -9.13 12.14 8.11
CA VAL A 269 -9.81 13.16 8.94
C VAL A 269 -10.12 14.41 8.12
N ILE A 270 -9.19 14.87 7.27
CA ILE A 270 -9.42 16.01 6.38
C ILE A 270 -10.54 15.69 5.38
N THR A 271 -10.55 14.49 4.78
CA THR A 271 -11.63 14.08 3.86
C THR A 271 -12.99 14.05 4.55
N LEU A 272 -13.06 13.54 5.78
CA LEU A 272 -14.28 13.53 6.59
C LEU A 272 -14.77 14.97 6.85
N ALA A 273 -13.88 15.87 7.28
CA ALA A 273 -14.23 17.26 7.54
C ALA A 273 -14.77 17.98 6.28
N GLN A 274 -14.19 17.70 5.11
CA GLN A 274 -14.64 18.27 3.83
C GLN A 274 -15.98 17.71 3.34
N THR A 275 -16.37 16.51 3.78
CA THR A 275 -17.69 15.94 3.45
C THR A 275 -18.82 16.40 4.38
N SER A 276 -18.48 16.89 5.58
CA SER A 276 -19.46 17.31 6.60
C SER A 276 -19.84 18.80 6.57
N GLY A 277 -19.23 19.61 5.70
CA GLY A 277 -19.51 21.03 5.52
C GLY A 277 -20.15 21.33 4.17
#